data_AF-A0A5B9WA66-F1
#
_entry.id   AF-A0A5B9WA66-F1
#
_cell.length_a   1.000
_cell.length_b   1.000
_cell.length_c   1.000
_cell.angle_alpha   90.00
_cell.angle_beta   90.00
_cell.angle_gamma   90.00
#
_symmetry.space_group_name_H-M   'P 1'
#
loop_
_entity.id
_entity.type
_entity.pdbx_description
1 polymer ?
#
loop_
_entity_poly.entity_id
_entity_poly.type
_entity_poly.pdbx_seq_one_letter_code
_entity_poly.pdbx_strand_id
1 'polypeptide(L)' 'MRHAVIWRKLSFGTQSPHGSRFVETLLSVIETCRQQDRNVLDFVTHAVTAHFRGETSPTLLPGP' A
#
# COMPACT_ATOMS: atom_id res chain seq x y z
N MET A 1 4.23 -11.14 3.98
CA MET A 1 3.53 -12.18 3.18
C MET A 1 2.22 -12.77 3.76
N ARG A 2 1.99 -12.82 5.09
CA ARG A 2 0.73 -13.39 5.64
C ARG A 2 -0.55 -12.65 5.19
N HIS A 3 -0.49 -11.32 5.07
CA HIS A 3 -1.62 -10.49 4.67
C HIS A 3 -2.17 -10.83 3.27
N ALA A 4 -1.29 -11.06 2.29
CA ALA A 4 -1.69 -11.43 0.94
C ALA A 4 -2.40 -12.80 0.88
N VAL A 5 -1.89 -13.77 1.65
CA VAL A 5 -2.43 -15.13 1.70
C VAL A 5 -3.80 -15.16 2.39
N ILE A 6 -3.95 -14.47 3.51
CA ILE A 6 -5.22 -14.35 4.24
C ILE A 6 -6.27 -13.68 3.34
N TRP A 7 -5.91 -12.58 2.68
CA TRP A 7 -6.81 -11.86 1.79
C TRP A 7 -7.27 -12.71 0.61
N ARG A 8 -6.36 -13.40 -0.10
CA ARG A 8 -6.74 -14.27 -1.21
C ARG A 8 -7.66 -15.41 -0.77
N LYS A 9 -7.41 -15.97 0.41
CA LYS A 9 -8.18 -17.12 0.93
C LYS A 9 -9.56 -16.73 1.43
N LEU A 10 -9.71 -15.56 2.05
CA LEU A 10 -10.97 -15.10 2.66
C LEU A 10 -11.81 -14.20 1.76
N SER A 11 -11.17 -13.47 0.84
CA SER A 11 -11.80 -12.46 -0.02
C SER A 11 -11.76 -12.82 -1.50
N PHE A 12 -11.37 -14.06 -1.85
CA PHE A 12 -11.26 -14.59 -3.22
C PHE A 12 -10.33 -13.85 -4.17
N GLY A 13 -9.62 -12.85 -3.68
CA GLY A 13 -8.70 -12.05 -4.47
C GLY A 13 -9.40 -11.02 -5.35
N THR A 14 -8.76 -10.67 -6.47
CA THR A 14 -9.28 -9.75 -7.49
C THR A 14 -9.21 -10.44 -8.84
N GLN A 15 -10.28 -10.31 -9.63
CA GLN A 15 -10.35 -10.85 -11.00
C GLN A 15 -10.15 -9.78 -12.07
N SER A 16 -9.90 -8.53 -11.69
CA SER A 16 -9.60 -7.45 -12.64
C SER A 16 -8.10 -7.14 -12.65
N PRO A 17 -7.51 -6.80 -13.82
CA PRO A 17 -6.13 -6.34 -13.90
C PRO A 17 -5.87 -5.12 -13.01
N HIS A 18 -6.82 -4.19 -12.95
CA HIS A 18 -6.70 -2.98 -12.13
C HIS A 18 -6.66 -3.31 -10.64
N GLY A 19 -7.57 -4.17 -10.17
CA GLY A 19 -7.57 -4.62 -8.78
C GLY A 19 -6.30 -5.40 -8.43
N SER A 20 -5.76 -6.21 -9.35
CA SER A 20 -4.49 -6.92 -9.13
C SER A 20 -3.35 -5.96 -8.90
N ARG A 21 -3.23 -4.91 -9.72
CA ARG A 21 -2.20 -3.88 -9.57
C ARG A 21 -2.37 -3.07 -8.29
N PHE A 22 -3.60 -2.74 -7.91
CA PHE A 22 -3.88 -2.07 -6.64
C PHE A 22 -3.39 -2.89 -5.43
N VAL A 23 -3.73 -4.18 -5.40
CA VAL A 23 -3.33 -5.09 -4.31
C VAL A 23 -1.82 -5.30 -4.28
N GLU A 24 -1.19 -5.49 -5.44
CA GLU A 24 0.27 -5.58 -5.57
C GLU A 24 0.96 -4.33 -5.00
N THR A 25 0.45 -3.15 -5.33
CA THR A 25 0.99 -1.86 -4.86
C THR A 25 0.84 -1.74 -3.35
N LEU A 26 -0.36 -2.02 -2.81
CA LEU A 26 -0.62 -1.89 -1.38
C LEU A 26 0.20 -2.89 -0.55
N LEU A 27 0.37 -4.12 -1.04
CA LEU A 27 1.22 -5.11 -0.37
C LEU A 27 2.68 -4.68 -0.35
N SER A 28 3.16 -4.07 -1.43
CA SER A 28 4.52 -3.48 -1.48
C SER A 28 4.65 -2.35 -0.45
N VAL A 29 3.69 -1.43 -0.40
CA VAL A 29 3.66 -0.33 0.59
C VAL A 29 3.70 -0.87 2.02
N ILE A 30 2.82 -1.82 2.36
CA ILE A 30 2.76 -2.44 3.67
C ILE A 30 4.13 -3.03 4.06
N GLU A 31 4.73 -3.78 3.15
CA GLU A 31 5.98 -4.48 3.45
C GLU A 31 7.16 -3.52 3.58
N THR A 32 7.25 -2.50 2.73
CA THR A 32 8.29 -1.49 2.82
C THR A 32 8.13 -0.62 4.08
N CYS A 33 6.92 -0.16 4.40
CA CYS A 33 6.68 0.58 5.65
C CYS A 33 7.04 -0.26 6.87
N ARG A 34 6.73 -1.57 6.87
CA ARG A 34 7.13 -2.50 7.94
C ARG A 34 8.64 -2.64 8.07
N GLN A 35 9.37 -2.70 6.95
CA GLN A 35 10.84 -2.74 6.95
C GLN A 35 11.46 -1.42 7.47
N GLN A 36 10.77 -0.30 7.27
CA GLN A 36 11.20 1.03 7.71
C GLN A 36 10.71 1.42 9.11
N ASP A 37 10.03 0.51 9.83
CA ASP A 37 9.37 0.80 11.12
C ASP A 37 8.40 2.00 11.06
N ARG A 38 7.71 2.16 9.92
CA ARG A 38 6.74 3.23 9.66
C ARG A 38 5.31 2.71 9.77
N ASN A 39 4.41 3.54 10.32
CA ASN A 39 2.98 3.24 10.34
C ASN A 39 2.40 3.28 8.92
N VAL A 40 1.88 2.12 8.47
CA VAL A 40 1.31 1.95 7.13
C VAL A 40 0.05 2.80 6.93
N LEU A 41 -0.83 2.83 7.93
CA LEU A 41 -2.11 3.53 7.82
C LEU A 41 -1.89 5.04 7.71
N ASP A 42 -0.97 5.58 8.52
CA ASP A 42 -0.61 7.00 8.45
C ASP A 42 -0.01 7.34 7.09
N PHE A 43 0.88 6.47 6.56
CA PHE A 43 1.49 6.68 5.25
C PHE A 43 0.45 6.71 4.12
N VAL A 44 -0.45 5.72 4.06
CA VAL A 44 -1.48 5.65 3.02
C VAL A 44 -2.47 6.80 3.16
N THR A 45 -2.86 7.15 4.40
CA THR A 45 -3.74 8.30 4.66
C THR A 45 -3.12 9.59 4.15
N HIS A 46 -1.84 9.81 4.43
CA HIS A 46 -1.13 10.99 3.94
C HIS A 46 -1.02 11.00 2.41
N ALA A 47 -0.72 9.86 1.78
CA ALA A 47 -0.63 9.76 0.33
C ALA A 47 -1.96 10.03 -0.37
N VAL A 48 -3.05 9.48 0.14
CA VAL A 48 -4.41 9.72 -0.39
C VAL A 48 -4.82 11.17 -0.17
N THR A 49 -4.54 11.73 1.01
CA THR A 49 -4.85 13.13 1.31
C THR A 49 -4.08 14.09 0.40
N ALA A 50 -2.79 13.87 0.20
CA ALA A 50 -1.96 14.68 -0.69
C ALA A 50 -2.46 14.60 -2.13
N HIS A 51 -2.83 13.42 -2.61
CA HIS A 51 -3.42 13.23 -3.94
C HIS A 51 -4.69 14.07 -4.13
N PHE A 52 -5.64 14.00 -3.19
CA PHE A 52 -6.88 14.79 -3.28
C PHE A 52 -6.65 16.30 -3.14
N ARG A 53 -5.57 16.72 -2.49
CA ARG A 53 -5.18 18.13 -2.38
C ARG A 53 -4.35 18.64 -3.56
N GLY A 54 -3.96 17.77 -4.49
CA GLY A 54 -3.03 18.12 -5.57
C GLY A 54 -1.59 18.39 -5.08
N GLU A 55 -1.26 17.92 -3.88
CA GLU A 55 0.06 18.04 -3.27
C GLU A 55 0.96 16.86 -3.68
N THR A 56 2.26 16.98 -3.40
CA THR A 56 3.21 15.89 -3.66
C THR A 56 3.00 14.74 -2.67
N SER A 57 2.78 13.54 -3.19
CA SER A 57 2.66 12.33 -2.38
C SER A 57 3.95 12.03 -1.59
N PRO A 58 3.84 11.49 -0.36
CA PRO A 58 4.99 11.12 0.44
C PRO A 58 5.78 9.99 -0.23
N THR A 59 7.11 10.03 -0.11
CA THR A 59 7.99 8.99 -0.67
C THR A 59 8.03 7.73 0.21
N LEU A 60 8.07 6.60 -0.47
CA LEU A 60 8.25 5.27 0.10
C LEU A 60 9.73 4.88 0.19
N LEU A 61 10.61 5.59 -0.52
CA LEU A 61 12.05 5.35 -0.45
C LEU A 61 12.62 5.99 0.82
N PRO A 62 13.58 5.33 1.50
CA PRO A 62 14.30 5.97 2.60
C PRO A 62 15.05 7.20 2.07
N GLY A 63 15.20 8.21 2.92
CA GLY A 63 16.06 9.35 2.62
C GLY A 63 17.51 8.91 2.40
N PRO A 64 18.33 9.72 1.71
CA PRO A 64 19.75 9.44 1.51
C PRO A 64 20.52 9.35 2.84
#